data_AF-A0A2Z6N660-F1
#
_entry.id   AF-A0A2Z6N660-F1
#
_cell.length_a   1.000
_cell.length_b   1.000
_cell.length_c   1.000
_cell.angle_alpha   90.00
_cell.angle_beta   90.00
_cell.angle_gamma   90.00
#
_symmetry.space_group_name_H-M   'P 1'
#
loop_
_entity.id
_entity.type
_entity.pdbx_description
1 polymer ?
#
loop_
_entity_poly.entity_id
_entity_poly.type
_entity_poly.pdbx_seq_one_letter_code
_entity_poly.pdbx_strand_id
1 'polypeptide(L)'
;MATVVAPSNHSPKEDADALWKAVKGWGTDEIAIIAIMGHRNVAQRQQIRQAYHDIYQEDLIKRIESELSGNFEVRYDGDEINPSLAKLEADILHEAIKNKKGKLDEVIRILTTRSKTQLKATFNRYRDDHGYSLSKKLLNDASDDFLKAVHVAIRCIDDHKKYYEKVLRNVLKGVGTDEDGLTRVVVTRAEKDLKDIKELYYKRNSVHLEDAVAKEISGDYKKFLLTLLGKEH
;
A
#
# COMPACT_ATOMS: atom_id res chain seq x y z
N MET A 1 3.66 35.35 -1.13
CA MET A 1 3.63 34.59 -2.39
C MET A 1 5.05 34.19 -2.71
N ALA A 2 5.39 32.90 -2.66
CA ALA A 2 6.73 32.43 -3.00
C ALA A 2 6.80 32.23 -4.51
N THR A 3 7.52 33.10 -5.20
CA THR A 3 7.79 32.97 -6.64
C THR A 3 8.92 31.94 -6.80
N VAL A 4 8.59 30.76 -7.30
CA VAL A 4 9.60 29.77 -7.69
C VAL A 4 10.45 30.38 -8.81
N VAL A 5 11.71 30.69 -8.50
CA VAL A 5 12.68 31.14 -9.50
C VAL A 5 13.10 29.91 -10.31
N ALA A 6 12.50 29.75 -11.48
CA ALA A 6 12.82 28.67 -12.40
C ALA A 6 14.10 29.01 -13.20
N PRO A 7 14.95 28.01 -13.52
CA PRO A 7 16.14 28.23 -14.35
C PRO A 7 15.78 28.83 -15.72
N SER A 8 16.57 29.79 -16.19
CA SER A 8 16.38 30.48 -17.48
C SER A 8 16.72 29.64 -18.71
N ASN A 9 17.52 28.58 -18.54
CA ASN A 9 17.86 27.63 -19.58
C ASN A 9 16.99 26.37 -19.42
N HIS A 10 15.83 26.35 -20.07
CA HIS A 10 15.01 25.15 -20.24
C HIS A 10 14.69 24.94 -21.71
N SER A 11 14.73 23.70 -22.17
CA SER A 11 14.27 23.32 -23.51
C SER A 11 13.00 22.48 -23.37
N PRO A 12 11.84 22.99 -23.80
CA PRO A 12 10.58 22.23 -23.73
C PRO A 12 10.67 20.86 -24.43
N LYS A 13 11.50 20.74 -25.45
CA LYS A 13 11.72 19.48 -26.19
C LYS A 13 12.57 18.49 -25.40
N GLU A 14 13.64 18.96 -24.74
CA GLU A 14 14.48 18.10 -23.90
C GLU A 14 13.72 17.64 -22.65
N ASP A 15 12.94 18.54 -22.04
CA ASP A 15 12.06 18.20 -20.93
C ASP A 15 11.00 17.19 -21.35
N ALA A 16 10.39 17.36 -22.53
CA ALA A 16 9.43 16.39 -23.07
C ALA A 16 10.07 15.04 -23.37
N ASP A 17 11.28 15.00 -23.92
CA ASP A 17 12.04 13.77 -24.19
C ASP A 17 12.47 13.07 -22.89
N ALA A 18 12.92 13.82 -21.90
CA ALA A 18 13.26 13.29 -20.58
C ALA A 18 12.02 12.75 -19.84
N LEU A 19 10.89 13.46 -19.92
CA LEU A 19 9.61 12.97 -19.38
C LEU A 19 9.14 11.71 -20.10
N TRP A 20 9.28 11.64 -21.44
CA TRP A 20 8.94 10.44 -22.20
C TRP A 20 9.82 9.25 -21.80
N LYS A 21 11.13 9.45 -21.67
CA LYS A 21 12.07 8.43 -21.18
C LYS A 21 11.70 7.97 -19.77
N ALA A 22 11.31 8.89 -18.91
CA ALA A 22 10.90 8.59 -17.53
C ALA A 22 9.63 7.73 -17.44
N VAL A 23 8.79 7.74 -18.49
CA VAL A 23 7.55 6.93 -18.56
C VAL A 23 7.62 5.82 -19.60
N LYS A 24 8.79 5.58 -20.21
CA LYS A 24 8.95 4.59 -21.29
C LYS A 24 9.51 3.28 -20.76
N GLY A 25 8.72 2.22 -20.86
CA GLY A 25 9.14 0.85 -20.56
C GLY A 25 8.41 0.29 -19.36
N TRP A 26 8.98 -0.73 -18.71
CA TRP A 26 8.46 -1.26 -17.46
C TRP A 26 8.98 -0.40 -16.29
N GLY A 27 8.06 0.19 -15.51
CA GLY A 27 8.36 1.09 -14.40
C GLY A 27 8.40 2.57 -14.82
N THR A 28 8.49 3.47 -13.83
CA THR A 28 8.47 4.92 -14.02
C THR A 28 9.62 5.55 -13.23
N ASP A 29 10.31 6.55 -13.79
CA ASP A 29 11.31 7.34 -13.07
C ASP A 29 10.65 8.56 -12.42
N GLU A 30 10.04 8.36 -11.25
CA GLU A 30 9.29 9.43 -10.57
C GLU A 30 10.21 10.56 -10.09
N ILE A 31 11.49 10.28 -9.85
CA ILE A 31 12.49 11.28 -9.45
C ILE A 31 12.74 12.25 -10.62
N ALA A 32 12.89 11.74 -11.84
CA ALA A 32 13.02 12.57 -13.04
C ALA A 32 11.76 13.42 -13.29
N ILE A 33 10.56 12.85 -13.14
CA ILE A 33 9.30 13.58 -13.31
C ILE A 33 9.19 14.72 -12.29
N ILE A 34 9.50 14.46 -11.01
CA ILE A 34 9.47 15.48 -9.94
C ILE A 34 10.53 16.55 -10.18
N ALA A 35 11.74 16.18 -10.59
CA ALA A 35 12.81 17.13 -10.87
C ALA A 35 12.45 18.06 -12.05
N ILE A 36 11.89 17.52 -13.12
CA ILE A 36 11.48 18.33 -14.29
C ILE A 36 10.27 19.19 -13.94
N MET A 37 9.18 18.61 -13.41
CA MET A 37 7.95 19.37 -13.15
C MET A 37 8.12 20.34 -11.97
N GLY A 38 8.84 19.94 -10.91
CA GLY A 38 9.07 20.74 -9.71
C GLY A 38 9.92 21.99 -9.94
N HIS A 39 10.77 21.99 -10.97
CA HIS A 39 11.64 23.11 -11.33
C HIS A 39 11.21 23.87 -12.59
N ARG A 40 9.93 23.77 -12.99
CA ARG A 40 9.34 24.51 -14.12
C ARG A 40 8.14 25.32 -13.68
N ASN A 41 8.05 26.57 -14.13
CA ASN A 41 6.92 27.46 -13.88
C ASN A 41 5.71 27.09 -14.78
N VAL A 42 4.55 27.72 -14.54
CA VAL A 42 3.30 27.41 -15.24
C VAL A 42 3.43 27.55 -16.77
N ALA A 43 4.06 28.63 -17.25
CA ALA A 43 4.26 28.84 -18.69
C ALA A 43 5.20 27.79 -19.29
N GLN A 44 6.28 27.44 -18.60
CA GLN A 44 7.21 26.39 -19.01
C GLN A 44 6.53 25.02 -19.05
N ARG A 45 5.72 24.67 -18.04
CA ARG A 45 4.95 23.41 -18.02
C ARG A 45 3.97 23.32 -19.18
N GLN A 46 3.33 24.43 -19.56
CA GLN A 46 2.46 24.47 -20.74
C GLN A 46 3.24 24.25 -22.04
N GLN A 47 4.43 24.85 -22.16
CA GLN A 47 5.31 24.63 -23.31
C GLN A 47 5.79 23.17 -23.40
N ILE A 48 6.12 22.55 -22.26
CA ILE A 48 6.52 21.14 -22.19
C ILE A 48 5.36 20.23 -22.60
N ARG A 49 4.13 20.52 -22.12
CA ARG A 49 2.93 19.77 -22.53
C ARG A 49 2.70 19.84 -24.03
N GLN A 50 2.82 21.02 -24.63
CA GLN A 50 2.68 21.19 -26.07
C GLN A 50 3.77 20.42 -26.83
N ALA A 51 5.03 20.58 -26.43
CA ALA A 51 6.14 19.87 -27.05
C ALA A 51 5.99 18.34 -26.96
N TYR A 52 5.56 17.83 -25.81
CA TYR A 52 5.28 16.40 -25.61
C TYR A 52 4.17 15.90 -26.54
N HIS A 53 3.08 16.66 -26.66
CA HIS A 53 1.99 16.33 -27.58
C HIS A 53 2.45 16.34 -29.04
N ASP A 54 3.21 17.36 -29.45
CA ASP A 54 3.69 17.48 -30.83
C ASP A 54 4.64 16.32 -31.21
N ILE A 55 5.51 15.91 -30.28
CA ILE A 55 6.52 14.86 -30.52
C ILE A 55 5.93 13.45 -30.42
N TYR A 56 5.15 13.17 -29.37
CA TYR A 56 4.71 11.82 -29.03
C TYR A 56 3.23 11.55 -29.32
N GLN A 57 2.47 12.56 -29.76
CA GLN A 57 1.05 12.45 -30.05
C GLN A 57 0.21 11.92 -28.87
N GLU A 58 0.67 12.21 -27.65
CA GLU A 58 0.06 11.76 -26.39
C GLU A 58 -0.24 12.97 -25.48
N ASP A 59 -1.20 12.83 -24.57
CA ASP A 59 -1.43 13.84 -23.52
C ASP A 59 -0.51 13.54 -22.33
N LEU A 60 0.44 14.44 -22.08
CA LEU A 60 1.43 14.33 -21.00
C LEU A 60 0.78 14.14 -19.62
N ILE A 61 -0.31 14.84 -19.32
CA ILE A 61 -0.96 14.76 -18.00
C ILE A 61 -1.61 13.40 -17.85
N LYS A 62 -2.37 12.95 -18.86
CA LYS A 62 -2.98 11.61 -18.84
C LYS A 62 -1.94 10.50 -18.76
N ARG A 63 -0.80 10.66 -19.44
CA ARG A 63 0.29 9.68 -19.41
C ARG A 63 0.93 9.61 -18.02
N ILE A 64 1.27 10.75 -17.42
CA ILE A 64 1.81 10.78 -16.05
C ILE A 64 0.77 10.21 -15.07
N GLU A 65 -0.51 10.56 -15.21
CA GLU A 65 -1.58 9.99 -14.39
C GLU A 65 -1.67 8.46 -14.56
N SER A 66 -1.61 7.93 -15.78
CA SER A 66 -1.66 6.49 -16.04
C SER A 66 -0.44 5.73 -15.52
N GLU A 67 0.73 6.36 -15.45
CA GLU A 67 1.95 5.75 -14.90
C GLU A 67 1.92 5.76 -13.38
N LEU A 68 1.55 6.90 -12.78
CA LEU A 68 1.39 7.05 -11.34
C LEU A 68 0.20 6.25 -10.78
N SER A 69 -0.81 5.97 -11.61
CA SER A 69 -1.95 5.10 -11.28
C SER A 69 -1.82 3.67 -11.79
N GLY A 70 -0.86 3.38 -12.68
CA GLY A 70 -0.60 2.06 -13.25
C GLY A 70 0.44 1.26 -12.48
N ASN A 71 1.34 1.91 -11.74
CA ASN A 71 2.40 1.26 -10.96
C ASN A 71 2.00 0.76 -9.56
N PHE A 72 0.71 0.55 -9.28
CA PHE A 72 0.30 -0.10 -8.01
C PHE A 72 0.85 -1.53 -7.85
N GLU A 73 1.47 -2.12 -8.87
CA GLU A 73 1.94 -3.51 -8.87
C GLU A 73 3.43 -3.72 -8.53
N VAL A 74 4.29 -2.69 -8.48
CA VAL A 74 5.69 -2.87 -8.07
C VAL A 74 6.08 -1.85 -6.99
N ARG A 75 5.71 -2.18 -5.74
CA ARG A 75 6.26 -1.49 -4.57
C ARG A 75 7.79 -1.66 -4.58
N TYR A 76 8.53 -0.55 -4.61
CA TYR A 76 9.98 -0.56 -4.40
C TYR A 76 10.31 -1.30 -3.09
N ASP A 77 11.12 -2.36 -3.13
CA ASP A 77 11.42 -3.20 -1.94
C ASP A 77 12.77 -2.84 -1.28
N GLY A 78 13.31 -1.66 -1.57
CA GLY A 78 14.57 -1.21 -0.99
C GLY A 78 14.49 -0.91 0.51
N ASP A 79 15.61 -1.13 1.20
CA ASP A 79 15.75 -0.95 2.66
C ASP A 79 16.16 0.46 3.09
N GLU A 80 16.40 1.36 2.13
CA GLU A 80 16.76 2.75 2.42
C GLU A 80 15.61 3.47 3.12
N ILE A 81 15.94 4.14 4.23
CA ILE A 81 15.00 4.94 5.01
C ILE A 81 15.39 6.40 4.86
N ASN A 82 14.42 7.24 4.49
CA ASN A 82 14.53 8.70 4.59
C ASN A 82 13.77 9.18 5.84
N PRO A 83 14.46 9.56 6.93
CA PRO A 83 13.82 9.93 8.19
C PRO A 83 12.99 11.21 8.10
N SER A 84 13.45 12.18 7.30
CA SER A 84 12.74 13.44 7.07
C SER A 84 11.43 13.20 6.33
N LEU A 85 11.46 12.33 5.32
CA LEU A 85 10.26 11.89 4.60
C LEU A 85 9.32 11.11 5.51
N ALA A 86 9.83 10.21 6.35
CA ALA A 86 9.02 9.44 7.29
C ALA A 86 8.26 10.35 8.27
N LYS A 87 8.90 11.44 8.74
CA LYS A 87 8.24 12.46 9.57
C LYS A 87 7.15 13.20 8.79
N LEU A 88 7.49 13.72 7.61
CA LEU A 88 6.53 14.44 6.76
C LEU A 88 5.30 13.58 6.43
N GLU A 89 5.51 12.32 6.05
CA GLU A 89 4.41 11.41 5.70
C GLU A 89 3.59 10.98 6.92
N ALA A 90 4.20 10.90 8.11
CA ALA A 90 3.45 10.70 9.36
C ALA A 90 2.48 11.86 9.63
N ASP A 91 2.95 13.11 9.48
CA ASP A 91 2.11 14.31 9.63
C ASP A 91 0.98 14.35 8.57
N ILE A 92 1.29 13.99 7.31
CA ILE A 92 0.30 13.89 6.24
C ILE A 92 -0.79 12.85 6.58
N LEU A 93 -0.40 11.65 7.04
CA LEU A 93 -1.34 10.61 7.44
C LEU A 93 -2.21 11.07 8.62
N HIS A 94 -1.64 11.77 9.60
CA HIS A 94 -2.38 12.33 10.73
C HIS A 94 -3.46 13.30 10.29
N GLU A 95 -3.09 14.28 9.47
CA GLU A 95 -4.02 15.30 9.00
C GLU A 95 -5.08 14.73 8.04
N ALA A 96 -4.71 13.76 7.20
CA ALA A 96 -5.65 13.10 6.30
C ALA A 96 -6.73 12.32 7.05
N ILE A 97 -6.33 11.54 8.07
CA ILE A 97 -7.24 10.71 8.86
C ILE A 97 -8.09 11.56 9.80
N LYS A 98 -7.53 12.65 10.36
CA LYS A 98 -8.26 13.55 11.26
C LYS A 98 -9.35 14.35 10.55
N ASN A 99 -9.05 14.91 9.38
CA ASN A 99 -9.94 15.86 8.71
C ASN A 99 -10.92 15.20 7.72
N LYS A 100 -10.74 13.92 7.38
CA LYS A 100 -11.60 13.10 6.51
C LYS A 100 -12.03 13.73 5.18
N LYS A 101 -11.35 14.79 4.72
CA LYS A 101 -11.66 15.52 3.48
C LYS A 101 -10.37 15.92 2.77
N GLY A 102 -10.26 15.53 1.50
CA GLY A 102 -9.31 16.09 0.53
C GLY A 102 -7.87 15.59 0.57
N LYS A 103 -7.55 14.54 1.35
CA LYS A 103 -6.19 13.95 1.40
C LYS A 103 -6.17 12.42 1.35
N LEU A 104 -7.25 11.78 0.89
CA LEU A 104 -7.31 10.31 0.78
C LEU A 104 -6.31 9.81 -0.27
N ASP A 105 -6.11 10.57 -1.35
CA ASP A 105 -5.13 10.27 -2.39
C ASP A 105 -3.70 10.21 -1.84
N GLU A 106 -3.38 11.06 -0.86
CA GLU A 106 -2.08 11.00 -0.18
C GLU A 106 -1.92 9.74 0.69
N VAL A 107 -2.99 9.29 1.35
CA VAL A 107 -2.97 8.02 2.09
C VAL A 107 -2.71 6.87 1.14
N ILE A 108 -3.40 6.84 -0.01
CA ILE A 108 -3.22 5.82 -1.04
C ILE A 108 -1.78 5.88 -1.54
N ARG A 109 -1.31 7.04 -2.02
CA ARG A 109 0.04 7.26 -2.54
C ARG A 109 1.10 6.75 -1.57
N ILE A 110 1.04 7.15 -0.30
CA ILE A 110 2.02 6.71 0.71
C ILE A 110 2.00 5.18 0.84
N LEU A 111 0.82 4.58 1.05
CA LEU A 111 0.72 3.14 1.31
C LEU A 111 1.10 2.27 0.12
N THR A 112 0.96 2.76 -1.10
CA THR A 112 1.17 1.93 -2.30
C THR A 112 2.52 2.17 -2.96
N THR A 113 3.12 3.36 -2.85
CA THR A 113 4.39 3.67 -3.51
C THR A 113 5.61 3.47 -2.61
N ARG A 114 5.45 3.44 -1.28
CA ARG A 114 6.59 3.34 -0.34
C ARG A 114 7.00 1.90 -0.06
N SER A 115 8.31 1.69 0.10
CA SER A 115 8.85 0.39 0.52
C SER A 115 8.31 0.01 1.90
N LYS A 116 8.29 -1.29 2.20
CA LYS A 116 7.83 -1.77 3.52
C LYS A 116 8.70 -1.18 4.64
N THR A 117 10.01 -1.08 4.41
CA THR A 117 10.98 -0.53 5.36
C THR A 117 10.71 0.96 5.62
N GLN A 118 10.47 1.76 4.57
CA GLN A 118 10.09 3.17 4.71
C GLN A 118 8.71 3.36 5.37
N LEU A 119 7.72 2.52 5.03
CA LEU A 119 6.38 2.56 5.65
C LEU A 119 6.44 2.27 7.14
N LYS A 120 7.24 1.28 7.56
CA LYS A 120 7.46 0.99 8.98
C LYS A 120 8.11 2.16 9.70
N ALA A 121 9.10 2.83 9.08
CA ALA A 121 9.69 4.04 9.64
C ALA A 121 8.64 5.15 9.81
N THR A 122 7.78 5.35 8.81
CA THR A 122 6.68 6.32 8.83
C THR A 122 5.67 6.02 9.94
N PHE A 123 5.24 4.76 10.08
CA PHE A 123 4.30 4.36 11.15
C PHE A 123 4.91 4.47 12.54
N ASN A 124 6.21 4.19 12.67
CA ASN A 124 6.92 4.41 13.93
C ASN A 124 6.98 5.89 14.28
N ARG A 125 7.27 6.77 13.31
CA ARG A 125 7.26 8.22 13.53
C ARG A 125 5.90 8.77 13.89
N TYR A 126 4.85 8.31 13.20
CA TYR A 126 3.48 8.61 13.59
C TYR A 126 3.21 8.29 15.07
N ARG A 127 3.65 7.12 15.54
CA ARG A 127 3.46 6.71 16.93
C ARG A 127 4.28 7.58 17.88
N ASP A 128 5.53 7.87 17.54
CA ASP A 128 6.44 8.67 18.36
C ASP A 128 5.89 10.11 18.53
N ASP A 129 5.37 10.71 17.46
CA ASP A 129 4.88 12.10 17.44
C ASP A 129 3.47 12.26 18.05
N HIS A 130 2.60 11.24 17.95
CA HIS A 130 1.20 11.33 18.40
C HIS A 130 0.83 10.47 19.62
N GLY A 131 1.74 9.63 20.12
CA GLY A 131 1.55 8.81 21.31
C GLY A 131 0.64 7.58 21.14
N TYR A 132 0.16 7.29 19.93
CA TYR A 132 -0.61 6.08 19.62
C TYR A 132 -0.34 5.60 18.20
N SER A 133 -0.52 4.30 17.94
CA SER A 133 -0.31 3.75 16.60
C SER A 133 -1.40 4.18 15.62
N LEU A 134 -1.00 4.33 14.35
CA LEU A 134 -1.91 4.62 13.25
C LEU A 134 -3.06 3.59 13.15
N SER A 135 -2.74 2.30 13.32
CA SER A 135 -3.75 1.24 13.38
C SER A 135 -4.75 1.42 14.53
N LYS A 136 -4.30 1.88 15.72
CA LYS A 136 -5.21 2.15 16.85
C LYS A 136 -6.14 3.34 16.55
N LYS A 137 -5.65 4.36 15.83
CA LYS A 137 -6.47 5.51 15.42
C LYS A 137 -7.60 5.11 14.49
N LEU A 138 -7.28 4.30 13.48
CA LEU A 138 -8.22 3.85 12.45
C LEU A 138 -9.26 2.84 12.97
N LEU A 139 -9.00 2.17 14.09
CA LEU A 139 -9.94 1.25 14.71
C LEU A 139 -11.25 1.94 15.16
N ASN A 140 -11.18 3.22 15.51
CA ASN A 140 -12.31 3.96 16.09
C ASN A 140 -13.27 4.56 15.04
N ASP A 141 -12.92 4.52 13.74
CA ASP A 141 -13.71 5.10 12.65
C ASP A 141 -14.51 4.04 11.86
N ALA A 142 -15.31 3.26 12.59
CA ALA A 142 -15.96 2.04 12.09
C ALA A 142 -17.03 2.23 11.00
N SER A 143 -17.44 3.45 10.67
CA SER A 143 -18.47 3.73 9.66
C SER A 143 -17.93 3.99 8.25
N ASP A 144 -16.61 4.08 8.07
CA ASP A 144 -15.98 4.42 6.79
C ASP A 144 -15.26 3.21 6.20
N ASP A 145 -15.76 2.70 5.07
CA ASP A 145 -15.22 1.50 4.41
C ASP A 145 -13.82 1.72 3.82
N PHE A 146 -13.50 2.95 3.40
CA PHE A 146 -12.15 3.29 2.95
C PHE A 146 -11.17 3.24 4.13
N LEU A 147 -11.52 3.82 5.28
CA LEU A 147 -10.66 3.77 6.47
C LEU A 147 -10.50 2.33 7.01
N LYS A 148 -11.52 1.47 6.86
CA LYS A 148 -11.38 0.03 7.12
C LYS A 148 -10.35 -0.62 6.18
N ALA A 149 -10.42 -0.33 4.88
CA ALA A 149 -9.46 -0.85 3.91
C ALA A 149 -8.02 -0.40 4.21
N VAL A 150 -7.83 0.90 4.52
CA VAL A 150 -6.55 1.48 4.95
C VAL A 150 -6.03 0.79 6.22
N HIS A 151 -6.90 0.56 7.20
CA HIS A 151 -6.55 -0.13 8.44
C HIS A 151 -6.08 -1.58 8.18
N VAL A 152 -6.77 -2.31 7.29
CA VAL A 152 -6.35 -3.65 6.87
C VAL A 152 -4.98 -3.59 6.18
N ALA A 153 -4.79 -2.67 5.23
CA ALA A 153 -3.53 -2.52 4.51
C ALA A 153 -2.35 -2.27 5.46
N ILE A 154 -2.49 -1.35 6.42
CA ILE A 154 -1.45 -1.06 7.43
C ILE A 154 -1.12 -2.30 8.26
N ARG A 155 -2.13 -3.08 8.67
CA ARG A 155 -1.88 -4.32 9.44
C ARG A 155 -1.16 -5.38 8.62
N CYS A 156 -1.45 -5.48 7.33
CA CYS A 156 -0.71 -6.36 6.42
C CYS A 156 0.74 -5.90 6.21
N ILE A 157 0.99 -4.58 6.10
CA ILE A 157 2.33 -4.02 5.94
C ILE A 157 3.17 -4.20 7.21
N ASP A 158 2.57 -4.00 8.38
CA ASP A 158 3.24 -4.11 9.68
C ASP A 158 3.65 -5.57 9.97
N ASP A 159 2.66 -6.46 9.97
CA ASP A 159 2.85 -7.89 10.24
C ASP A 159 1.69 -8.69 9.62
N HIS A 160 1.83 -9.05 8.34
CA HIS A 160 0.86 -9.84 7.60
C HIS A 160 0.55 -11.19 8.25
N LYS A 161 1.54 -11.88 8.84
CA LYS A 161 1.34 -13.20 9.46
C LYS A 161 0.45 -13.08 10.69
N LYS A 162 0.70 -12.06 11.54
CA LYS A 162 -0.16 -11.71 12.68
C LYS A 162 -1.54 -11.23 12.26
N TYR A 163 -1.65 -10.52 11.13
CA TYR A 163 -2.95 -10.15 10.58
C TYR A 163 -3.77 -11.38 10.20
N TYR A 164 -3.21 -12.29 9.39
CA TYR A 164 -3.89 -13.49 8.93
C TYR A 164 -4.21 -14.46 10.08
N GLU A 165 -3.31 -14.63 11.05
CA GLU A 165 -3.61 -15.39 12.28
C GLU A 165 -4.82 -14.81 13.01
N LYS A 166 -4.89 -13.48 13.17
CA LYS A 166 -6.03 -12.84 13.84
C LYS A 166 -7.33 -12.99 13.03
N VAL A 167 -7.27 -12.98 11.70
CA VAL A 167 -8.44 -13.28 10.84
C VAL A 167 -8.92 -14.70 11.12
N LEU A 168 -8.03 -15.70 11.02
CA LEU A 168 -8.36 -17.11 11.27
C LEU A 168 -8.96 -17.31 12.67
N ARG A 169 -8.35 -16.71 13.69
CA ARG A 169 -8.85 -16.78 15.07
C ARG A 169 -10.23 -16.15 15.24
N ASN A 170 -10.52 -15.08 14.52
CA ASN A 170 -11.82 -14.42 14.60
C ASN A 170 -12.90 -15.25 13.90
N VAL A 171 -12.62 -15.78 12.70
CA VAL A 171 -13.60 -16.57 11.94
C VAL A 171 -13.89 -17.93 12.59
N LEU A 172 -12.93 -18.50 13.33
CA LEU A 172 -13.08 -19.78 14.05
C LEU A 172 -13.63 -19.63 15.49
N LYS A 173 -13.91 -18.41 15.96
CA LYS A 173 -14.49 -18.16 17.30
C LYS A 173 -15.99 -17.81 17.27
N GLY A 174 -16.54 -17.50 16.10
CA GLY A 174 -17.92 -17.02 15.93
C GLY A 174 -18.94 -18.15 15.77
N VAL A 175 -20.22 -17.85 16.02
CA VAL A 175 -21.33 -18.73 15.65
C VAL A 175 -21.58 -18.55 14.15
N GLY A 176 -21.27 -19.58 13.36
CA GLY A 176 -21.17 -19.49 11.90
C GLY A 176 -19.78 -19.01 11.48
N THR A 177 -19.06 -19.83 10.73
CA THR A 177 -17.75 -19.45 10.19
C THR A 177 -17.96 -18.45 9.05
N ASP A 178 -17.24 -17.33 9.07
CA ASP A 178 -17.01 -16.54 7.85
C ASP A 178 -16.12 -17.38 6.92
N GLU A 179 -16.76 -18.28 6.18
CA GLU A 179 -16.13 -19.25 5.29
C GLU A 179 -15.29 -18.57 4.20
N ASP A 180 -15.71 -17.38 3.75
CA ASP A 180 -14.97 -16.56 2.79
C ASP A 180 -13.65 -16.07 3.39
N GLY A 181 -13.69 -15.59 4.65
CA GLY A 181 -12.50 -15.21 5.41
C GLY A 181 -11.53 -16.38 5.60
N LEU A 182 -12.04 -17.56 5.97
CA LEU A 182 -11.25 -18.77 6.14
C LEU A 182 -10.62 -19.23 4.82
N THR A 183 -11.43 -19.39 3.77
CA THR A 183 -10.99 -19.79 2.43
C THR A 183 -9.94 -18.84 1.90
N ARG A 184 -10.18 -17.53 1.97
CA ARG A 184 -9.26 -16.51 1.47
C ARG A 184 -7.89 -16.64 2.13
N VAL A 185 -7.83 -16.82 3.45
CA VAL A 185 -6.53 -16.94 4.12
C VAL A 185 -5.85 -18.26 3.79
N VAL A 186 -6.54 -19.40 3.91
CA VAL A 186 -5.92 -20.71 3.67
C VAL A 186 -5.41 -20.82 2.24
N VAL A 187 -6.26 -20.50 1.26
CA VAL A 187 -5.93 -20.63 -0.18
C VAL A 187 -4.80 -19.66 -0.58
N THR A 188 -4.92 -18.37 -0.25
CA THR A 188 -3.94 -17.37 -0.75
C THR A 188 -2.57 -17.48 -0.09
N ARG A 189 -2.48 -18.15 1.06
CA ARG A 189 -1.24 -18.27 1.84
C ARG A 189 -0.62 -19.67 1.80
N ALA A 190 -1.34 -20.69 1.31
CA ALA A 190 -0.91 -22.10 1.29
C ALA A 190 0.53 -22.28 0.82
N GLU A 191 0.88 -21.69 -0.33
CA GLU A 191 2.20 -21.84 -0.95
C GLU A 191 3.20 -20.73 -0.57
N LYS A 192 2.85 -19.85 0.38
CA LYS A 192 3.68 -18.69 0.75
C LYS A 192 4.25 -18.81 2.15
N ASP A 193 3.39 -18.68 3.15
CA ASP A 193 3.78 -18.54 4.56
C ASP A 193 2.72 -19.11 5.52
N LEU A 194 1.83 -19.98 5.03
CA LEU A 194 0.80 -20.61 5.85
C LEU A 194 1.40 -21.39 7.02
N LYS A 195 2.59 -21.98 6.86
CA LYS A 195 3.33 -22.64 7.94
C LYS A 195 3.57 -21.70 9.13
N ASP A 196 4.10 -20.51 8.86
CA ASP A 196 4.40 -19.54 9.91
C ASP A 196 3.12 -18.99 10.57
N ILE A 197 2.06 -18.81 9.76
CA ILE A 197 0.74 -18.41 10.26
C ILE A 197 0.17 -19.49 11.20
N LYS A 198 0.30 -20.77 10.86
CA LYS A 198 -0.12 -21.90 11.70
C LYS A 198 0.65 -21.94 13.02
N GLU A 199 1.96 -21.73 12.99
CA GLU A 199 2.77 -21.67 14.21
C GLU A 199 2.36 -20.50 15.12
N LEU A 200 2.11 -19.32 14.55
CA LEU A 200 1.60 -18.18 15.30
C LEU A 200 0.21 -18.44 15.88
N TYR A 201 -0.67 -19.10 15.13
CA TYR A 201 -1.99 -19.50 15.59
C TYR A 201 -1.90 -20.45 16.79
N TYR A 202 -1.07 -21.49 16.70
CA TYR A 202 -0.85 -22.44 17.79
C TYR A 202 -0.30 -21.75 19.04
N LYS A 203 0.73 -20.90 18.89
CA LYS A 203 1.33 -20.14 20.01
C LYS A 203 0.31 -19.27 20.76
N ARG A 204 -0.76 -18.82 20.09
CA ARG A 204 -1.78 -17.95 20.69
C ARG A 204 -3.02 -18.67 21.22
N ASN A 205 -3.40 -19.77 20.59
CA ASN A 205 -4.68 -20.43 20.86
C ASN A 205 -4.50 -21.80 21.52
N SER A 206 -3.27 -22.31 21.60
CA SER A 206 -2.92 -23.63 22.14
C SER A 206 -3.66 -24.79 21.46
N VAL A 207 -4.07 -24.58 20.21
CA VAL A 207 -4.77 -25.55 19.36
C VAL A 207 -4.22 -25.42 17.95
N HIS A 208 -3.97 -26.54 17.27
CA HIS A 208 -3.54 -26.54 15.88
C HIS A 208 -4.65 -26.01 14.98
N LEU A 209 -4.29 -25.23 13.96
CA LEU A 209 -5.26 -24.57 13.08
C LEU A 209 -6.16 -25.61 12.39
N GLU A 210 -5.58 -26.74 12.01
CA GLU A 210 -6.25 -27.85 11.33
C GLU A 210 -7.28 -28.53 12.22
N ASP A 211 -7.00 -28.62 13.52
CA ASP A 211 -7.93 -29.20 14.49
C ASP A 211 -9.09 -28.23 14.78
N ALA A 212 -8.80 -26.93 14.80
CA ALA A 212 -9.85 -25.91 14.92
C ALA A 212 -10.75 -25.91 13.69
N VAL A 213 -10.18 -25.90 12.48
CA VAL A 213 -10.93 -25.98 11.23
C VAL A 213 -11.74 -27.27 11.16
N ALA A 214 -11.17 -28.42 11.51
CA ALA A 214 -11.87 -29.70 11.45
C ALA A 214 -13.11 -29.80 12.35
N LYS A 215 -13.21 -28.96 13.40
CA LYS A 215 -14.37 -28.91 14.29
C LYS A 215 -15.49 -28.03 13.75
N GLU A 216 -15.14 -26.95 13.05
CA GLU A 216 -16.11 -25.93 12.61
C GLU A 216 -16.76 -26.26 11.25
N ILE A 217 -16.04 -26.93 10.34
CA ILE A 217 -16.54 -27.21 8.99
C ILE A 217 -16.71 -28.70 8.73
N SER A 218 -17.50 -29.05 7.71
CA SER A 218 -17.83 -30.43 7.35
C SER A 218 -17.83 -30.65 5.83
N GLY A 219 -18.09 -31.89 5.40
CA GLY A 219 -18.21 -32.25 3.98
C GLY A 219 -16.91 -32.12 3.18
N ASP A 220 -17.05 -31.93 1.87
CA ASP A 220 -15.91 -31.85 0.95
C ASP A 220 -15.13 -30.53 1.09
N TYR A 221 -15.80 -29.47 1.53
CA TYR A 221 -15.15 -28.20 1.87
C TYR A 221 -14.12 -28.39 3.00
N LYS A 222 -14.45 -29.15 4.04
CA LYS A 222 -13.50 -29.54 5.09
C LYS A 222 -12.30 -30.29 4.52
N LYS A 223 -12.53 -31.29 3.68
CA LYS A 223 -11.45 -32.10 3.09
C LYS A 223 -10.48 -31.20 2.32
N PHE A 224 -11.02 -30.35 1.44
CA PHE A 224 -10.23 -29.42 0.63
C PHE A 224 -9.35 -28.50 1.49
N LEU A 225 -9.90 -27.84 2.51
CA LEU A 225 -9.12 -26.94 3.36
C LEU A 225 -8.08 -27.68 4.22
N LEU A 226 -8.41 -28.88 4.73
CA LEU A 226 -7.43 -29.68 5.49
C LEU A 226 -6.27 -30.16 4.61
N THR A 227 -6.53 -30.49 3.34
CA THR A 227 -5.47 -30.78 2.37
C THR A 227 -4.54 -29.58 2.18
N LEU A 228 -5.09 -28.38 1.97
CA LEU A 228 -4.28 -27.15 1.84
C LEU A 228 -3.50 -26.81 3.12
N LEU A 229 -4.04 -27.19 4.27
CA LEU A 229 -3.36 -27.03 5.56
C LEU A 229 -2.26 -28.08 5.79
N GLY A 230 -2.10 -29.07 4.90
CA GLY A 230 -1.10 -30.12 5.00
C GLY A 230 -1.44 -31.18 6.06
N LYS A 231 -2.72 -31.37 6.40
CA LYS A 231 -3.17 -32.48 7.24
C LYS A 231 -3.46 -33.67 6.32
N GLU A 232 -2.47 -34.54 6.15
CA GLU A 232 -2.66 -35.82 5.47
C GLU A 232 -3.52 -36.77 6.33
N HIS A 233 -4.26 -37.66 5.65
CA HIS A 233 -5.24 -38.57 6.25
C HIS A 233 -4.61 -39.65 7.13
#